data_AF-A0A965WAA3-F1
#
_entry.id   AF-A0A965WAA3-F1
#
_cell.length_a   1.000
_cell.length_b   1.000
_cell.length_c   1.000
_cell.angle_alpha   90.00
_cell.angle_beta   90.00
_cell.angle_gamma   90.00
#
_symmetry.space_group_name_H-M   'P 1'
#
loop_
_entity.id
_entity.type
_entity.pdbx_description
1 polymer ?
#
loop_
_entity_poly.entity_id
_entity_poly.type
_entity_poly.pdbx_seq_one_letter_code
_entity_poly.pdbx_strand_id
1 'polypeptide(L)'
;MVSISAFPPRRDQPMNSFASTLRLRAACLSTTRSMRIRAIQLSAVDGIDTSISGPQVLAVGVLALHLKPEDGVFFYSTENDYATCDTSAAGDVISTHPEHGAVSIDLVPFSHSFVPSSSQGRSHWRRKPFLCLDKDKALLYDMPNLLATALHRPDIATRPLQDCVKEVFRPDLELPTLSPVNGYVYLFAGPDSYKIGMSVDPARRLIEVSRQVGADLEIIHQVPSNDALRSEVLLHRKYAHARLRGEWFNLTQDEVEEFRQMTTLNH
;
A
#
# COMPACT_ATOMS: atom_id res chain seq x y z
N MET A 1 -71.38 -13.95 44.41
CA MET A 1 -71.42 -15.43 44.45
C MET A 1 -71.23 -15.91 43.02
N VAL A 2 -70.10 -16.56 42.69
CA VAL A 2 -69.93 -18.05 42.65
C VAL A 2 -70.78 -18.66 41.52
N SER A 3 -70.27 -19.40 40.51
CA SER A 3 -68.89 -19.75 40.11
C SER A 3 -68.89 -20.47 38.73
N ILE A 4 -67.74 -20.50 38.05
CA ILE A 4 -67.21 -21.61 37.20
C ILE A 4 -68.14 -22.16 36.08
N SER A 5 -67.87 -21.97 34.78
CA SER A 5 -67.09 -22.86 33.88
C SER A 5 -67.34 -22.45 32.40
N ALA A 6 -66.60 -22.83 31.34
CA ALA A 6 -65.26 -23.40 31.13
C ALA A 6 -64.79 -23.09 29.65
N PHE A 7 -64.13 -24.02 28.94
CA PHE A 7 -63.57 -23.86 27.57
C PHE A 7 -64.37 -24.62 26.49
N PRO A 8 -64.31 -24.20 25.20
CA PRO A 8 -64.94 -24.89 24.06
C PRO A 8 -64.00 -25.86 23.31
N PRO A 9 -64.52 -26.83 22.53
CA PRO A 9 -63.76 -27.61 21.56
C PRO A 9 -63.71 -26.91 20.17
N ARG A 10 -62.56 -27.07 19.48
CA ARG A 10 -62.33 -26.62 18.10
C ARG A 10 -62.82 -27.64 17.06
N ARG A 11 -63.06 -27.18 15.82
CA ARG A 11 -62.75 -27.74 14.48
C ARG A 11 -63.55 -26.93 13.44
N ASP A 12 -63.11 -26.59 12.23
CA ASP A 12 -61.80 -26.55 11.58
C ASP A 12 -61.82 -25.44 10.49
N GLN A 13 -60.66 -24.80 10.24
CA GLN A 13 -60.25 -23.95 9.09
C GLN A 13 -61.26 -23.02 8.37
N PRO A 14 -60.82 -21.79 8.02
CA PRO A 14 -60.44 -21.62 6.61
C PRO A 14 -59.05 -20.98 6.40
N MET A 15 -58.60 -21.01 5.14
CA MET A 15 -57.29 -20.55 4.68
C MET A 15 -57.04 -19.06 4.98
N ASN A 16 -55.84 -18.76 5.48
CA ASN A 16 -55.31 -17.40 5.54
C ASN A 16 -54.02 -17.32 4.70
N SER A 17 -54.09 -16.62 3.58
CA SER A 17 -52.93 -16.20 2.79
C SER A 17 -53.31 -14.96 2.01
N PHE A 18 -53.07 -13.77 2.58
CA PHE A 18 -52.53 -12.56 1.94
C PHE A 18 -52.55 -11.38 2.93
N ALA A 19 -51.58 -10.47 2.78
CA ALA A 19 -51.43 -9.19 3.50
C ALA A 19 -51.22 -9.24 5.04
N SER A 20 -49.94 -9.18 5.44
CA SER A 20 -49.51 -8.74 6.78
C SER A 20 -48.42 -7.66 6.66
N THR A 21 -48.85 -6.44 6.34
CA THR A 21 -47.96 -5.28 6.17
C THR A 21 -47.61 -4.68 7.54
N LEU A 22 -46.48 -5.06 8.16
CA LEU A 22 -45.64 -4.16 8.98
C LEU A 22 -44.37 -4.84 9.54
N ARG A 23 -43.29 -4.04 9.70
CA ARG A 23 -42.04 -4.33 10.45
C ARG A 23 -41.17 -5.46 9.85
N LEU A 24 -39.97 -5.19 9.35
CA LEU A 24 -38.89 -4.47 10.04
C LEU A 24 -38.06 -3.60 9.08
N ARG A 25 -37.60 -2.45 9.58
CA ARG A 25 -36.45 -1.76 9.01
C ARG A 25 -35.22 -2.64 9.23
N ALA A 26 -34.81 -3.40 8.22
CA ALA A 26 -33.47 -3.96 8.20
C ALA A 26 -32.49 -2.78 8.12
N ALA A 27 -31.78 -2.53 9.22
CA ALA A 27 -30.70 -1.56 9.24
C ALA A 27 -29.52 -2.12 8.43
N CYS A 28 -29.60 -2.03 7.10
CA CYS A 28 -28.42 -2.07 6.25
C CYS A 28 -27.67 -0.74 6.42
N LEU A 29 -27.15 -0.52 7.63
CA LEU A 29 -25.96 0.28 7.82
C LEU A 29 -24.85 -0.51 7.13
N SER A 30 -24.71 -0.29 5.83
CA SER A 30 -23.45 -0.52 5.16
C SER A 30 -22.41 0.28 5.94
N THR A 31 -21.65 -0.40 6.79
CA THR A 31 -20.38 0.14 7.28
C THR A 31 -19.52 0.29 6.05
N THR A 32 -19.52 1.49 5.46
CA THR A 32 -18.86 1.78 4.20
C THR A 32 -17.38 1.48 4.36
N ARG A 33 -16.96 0.29 3.91
CA ARG A 33 -15.59 -0.19 4.08
C ARG A 33 -14.66 0.75 3.34
N SER A 34 -13.60 1.16 4.01
CA SER A 34 -12.60 2.03 3.40
C SER A 34 -11.85 1.26 2.33
N MET A 35 -11.77 1.81 1.13
CA MET A 35 -11.12 1.20 -0.02
C MET A 35 -9.71 1.79 -0.20
N ARG A 36 -8.76 0.98 -0.64
CA ARG A 36 -7.45 1.44 -1.13
C ARG A 36 -7.43 1.32 -2.64
N ILE A 37 -6.68 2.19 -3.32
CA ILE A 37 -6.45 2.09 -4.76
C ILE A 37 -4.98 1.74 -5.03
N ARG A 38 -4.77 0.83 -5.97
CA ARG A 38 -3.49 0.34 -6.44
C ARG A 38 -3.41 0.53 -7.95
N ALA A 39 -2.25 0.89 -8.46
CA ALA A 39 -1.96 0.78 -9.88
C ALA A 39 -0.77 -0.16 -10.09
N ILE A 40 -0.92 -1.08 -11.03
CA ILE A 40 0.03 -2.15 -11.33
C ILE A 40 0.45 -2.01 -12.79
N GLN A 41 1.75 -1.96 -13.04
CA GLN A 41 2.26 -1.88 -14.40
C GLN A 41 2.07 -3.24 -15.09
N LEU A 42 1.52 -3.26 -16.31
CA LEU A 42 1.21 -4.50 -17.04
C LEU A 42 2.44 -5.40 -17.22
N SER A 43 3.60 -4.80 -17.49
CA SER A 43 4.88 -5.53 -17.64
C SER A 43 5.45 -6.09 -16.32
N ALA A 44 4.75 -5.94 -15.20
CA ALA A 44 5.14 -6.47 -13.89
C ALA A 44 4.25 -7.63 -13.42
N VAL A 45 3.33 -8.12 -14.27
CA VAL A 45 2.41 -9.22 -13.96
C VAL A 45 2.37 -10.21 -15.11
N ASP A 46 2.71 -11.46 -14.83
CA ASP A 46 2.59 -12.55 -15.78
C ASP A 46 1.17 -13.13 -15.78
N GLY A 47 0.70 -13.53 -16.97
CA GLY A 47 -0.56 -14.28 -17.13
C GLY A 47 -1.86 -13.47 -17.08
N ILE A 48 -1.78 -12.13 -17.06
CA ILE A 48 -2.96 -11.26 -17.15
C ILE A 48 -3.52 -11.21 -18.58
N ASP A 49 -4.84 -11.38 -18.72
CA ASP A 49 -5.57 -11.09 -19.96
C ASP A 49 -6.51 -9.90 -19.75
N THR A 50 -6.11 -8.73 -20.23
CA THR A 50 -6.92 -7.49 -20.11
C THR A 50 -8.11 -7.43 -21.07
N SER A 51 -8.33 -8.43 -21.92
CA SER A 51 -9.44 -8.46 -22.88
C SER A 51 -10.67 -9.22 -22.36
N ILE A 52 -10.53 -9.97 -21.26
CA ILE A 52 -11.58 -10.83 -20.69
C ILE A 52 -12.04 -10.29 -19.34
N SER A 53 -13.36 -10.22 -19.14
CA SER A 53 -13.95 -9.90 -17.83
C SER A 53 -14.08 -11.14 -16.94
N GLY A 54 -13.86 -10.98 -15.65
CA GLY A 54 -14.10 -11.99 -14.61
C GLY A 54 -12.87 -12.28 -13.73
N PRO A 55 -12.99 -13.25 -12.80
CA PRO A 55 -11.92 -13.60 -11.88
C PRO A 55 -10.67 -14.15 -12.58
N GLN A 56 -9.52 -13.51 -12.35
CA GLN A 56 -8.21 -13.97 -12.79
C GLN A 56 -7.26 -14.12 -11.59
N VAL A 57 -6.46 -15.19 -11.58
CA VAL A 57 -5.40 -15.41 -10.58
C VAL A 57 -4.08 -14.95 -11.18
N LEU A 58 -3.48 -13.92 -10.58
CA LEU A 58 -2.31 -13.23 -11.11
C LEU A 58 -1.10 -13.40 -10.19
N ALA A 59 0.06 -13.69 -10.78
CA ALA A 59 1.33 -13.70 -10.07
C ALA A 59 1.84 -12.26 -9.90
N VAL A 60 1.90 -11.78 -8.66
CA VAL A 60 2.27 -10.39 -8.30
C VAL A 60 3.41 -10.32 -7.29
N GLY A 61 3.96 -11.47 -6.90
CA GLY A 61 5.07 -11.61 -5.96
C GLY A 61 4.79 -10.94 -4.62
N VAL A 62 5.75 -10.13 -4.16
CA VAL A 62 5.67 -9.43 -2.87
C VAL A 62 4.44 -8.51 -2.74
N LEU A 63 3.85 -8.04 -3.84
CA LEU A 63 2.64 -7.20 -3.79
C LEU A 63 1.46 -7.93 -3.13
N ALA A 64 1.37 -9.27 -3.22
CA ALA A 64 0.29 -10.04 -2.59
C ALA A 64 0.19 -9.84 -1.07
N LEU A 65 1.31 -9.52 -0.40
CA LEU A 65 1.37 -9.20 1.03
C LEU A 65 0.80 -7.79 1.36
N HIS A 66 0.77 -6.88 0.37
CA HIS A 66 0.34 -5.48 0.51
C HIS A 66 -1.10 -5.22 0.08
N LEU A 67 -1.72 -6.19 -0.61
CA LEU A 67 -3.12 -6.19 -1.05
C LEU A 67 -4.04 -6.75 0.04
N LYS A 68 -5.33 -6.40 -0.01
CA LYS A 68 -6.42 -6.97 0.80
C LYS A 68 -7.66 -7.10 -0.09
N PRO A 69 -8.61 -8.00 0.23
CA PRO A 69 -9.92 -8.01 -0.41
C PRO A 69 -10.59 -6.63 -0.43
N GLU A 70 -11.35 -6.35 -1.47
CA GLU A 70 -11.98 -5.05 -1.78
C GLU A 70 -11.02 -3.89 -2.12
N ASP A 71 -9.70 -4.11 -2.25
CA ASP A 71 -8.81 -3.11 -2.87
C ASP A 71 -9.17 -2.91 -4.35
N GLY A 72 -9.28 -1.65 -4.78
CA GLY A 72 -9.39 -1.30 -6.19
C GLY A 72 -8.04 -1.35 -6.89
N VAL A 73 -7.99 -1.95 -8.08
CA VAL A 73 -6.77 -2.15 -8.87
C VAL A 73 -6.96 -1.61 -10.28
N PHE A 74 -5.96 -0.89 -10.78
CA PHE A 74 -5.83 -0.53 -12.19
C PHE A 74 -4.57 -1.17 -12.77
N PHE A 75 -4.67 -1.71 -13.98
CA PHE A 75 -3.52 -2.21 -14.74
C PHE A 75 -3.17 -1.19 -15.83
N TYR A 76 -1.91 -0.75 -15.84
CA TYR A 76 -1.48 0.36 -16.69
C TYR A 76 -0.21 0.10 -17.49
N SER A 77 -0.10 0.80 -18.61
CA SER A 77 1.12 1.00 -19.39
C SER A 77 1.46 2.49 -19.48
N THR A 78 2.67 2.80 -19.95
CA THR A 78 3.10 4.17 -20.27
C THR A 78 3.58 4.18 -21.72
N GLU A 79 3.18 5.17 -22.50
CA GLU A 79 3.66 5.35 -23.88
C GLU A 79 5.18 5.58 -23.94
N ASN A 80 5.75 5.42 -25.14
CA ASN A 80 7.20 5.52 -25.39
C ASN A 80 7.80 6.91 -25.10
N ASP A 81 6.98 7.97 -25.07
CA ASP A 81 7.40 9.31 -24.67
C ASP A 81 7.23 9.56 -23.15
N TYR A 82 6.56 8.64 -22.45
CA TYR A 82 6.22 8.65 -21.03
C TYR A 82 5.46 9.92 -20.60
N ALA A 83 4.70 10.54 -21.50
CA ALA A 83 3.83 11.68 -21.20
C ALA A 83 2.50 11.23 -20.56
N THR A 84 1.94 10.12 -21.04
CA THR A 84 0.64 9.54 -20.68
C THR A 84 0.80 8.26 -19.85
N CYS A 85 -0.27 7.89 -19.15
CA CYS A 85 -0.46 6.60 -18.52
C CYS A 85 -1.81 6.06 -18.97
N ASP A 86 -1.79 4.88 -19.60
CA ASP A 86 -2.98 4.22 -20.13
C ASP A 86 -3.35 3.07 -19.21
N THR A 87 -4.56 3.08 -18.70
CA THR A 87 -5.15 1.90 -18.07
C THR A 87 -5.76 1.01 -19.15
N SER A 88 -5.55 -0.31 -19.06
CA SER A 88 -6.13 -1.30 -19.98
C SER A 88 -7.13 -2.23 -19.29
N ALA A 89 -7.07 -2.31 -17.97
CA ALA A 89 -8.03 -3.02 -17.14
C ALA A 89 -8.16 -2.38 -15.76
N ALA A 90 -9.30 -2.62 -15.12
CA ALA A 90 -9.54 -2.31 -13.71
C ALA A 90 -10.15 -3.54 -13.02
N GLY A 91 -10.21 -3.55 -11.69
CA GLY A 91 -10.78 -4.66 -10.93
C GLY A 91 -10.83 -4.38 -9.43
N ASP A 92 -11.47 -5.27 -8.67
CA ASP A 92 -11.27 -5.36 -7.22
C ASP A 92 -10.70 -6.72 -6.78
N VAL A 93 -9.89 -6.68 -5.72
CA VAL A 93 -9.26 -7.88 -5.16
C VAL A 93 -10.32 -8.75 -4.47
N ILE A 94 -10.45 -9.99 -4.92
CA ILE A 94 -11.34 -11.02 -4.33
C ILE A 94 -10.63 -11.67 -3.14
N SER A 95 -9.40 -12.16 -3.35
CA SER A 95 -8.59 -12.85 -2.34
C SER A 95 -7.10 -12.64 -2.59
N THR A 96 -6.30 -12.70 -1.53
CA THR A 96 -4.84 -12.73 -1.61
C THR A 96 -4.32 -14.11 -1.22
N HIS A 97 -3.23 -14.52 -1.86
CA HIS A 97 -2.51 -15.78 -1.63
C HIS A 97 -1.01 -15.49 -1.44
N PRO A 98 -0.63 -14.82 -0.34
CA PRO A 98 0.74 -14.29 -0.19
C PRO A 98 1.81 -15.38 -0.13
N GLU A 99 1.46 -16.57 0.37
CA GLU A 99 2.29 -17.78 0.36
C GLU A 99 2.68 -18.26 -1.04
N HIS A 100 1.91 -17.86 -2.06
CA HIS A 100 2.17 -18.14 -3.48
C HIS A 100 2.57 -16.88 -4.27
N GLY A 101 2.68 -15.71 -3.60
CA GLY A 101 2.88 -14.43 -4.28
C GLY A 101 1.77 -14.07 -5.28
N ALA A 102 0.54 -14.55 -5.03
CA ALA A 102 -0.57 -14.46 -5.98
C ALA A 102 -1.77 -13.70 -5.42
N VAL A 103 -2.64 -13.22 -6.31
CA VAL A 103 -3.89 -12.53 -5.98
C VAL A 103 -4.99 -12.92 -6.97
N SER A 104 -6.21 -13.09 -6.48
CA SER A 104 -7.41 -13.24 -7.32
C SER A 104 -8.09 -11.88 -7.44
N ILE A 105 -8.28 -11.40 -8.67
CA ILE A 105 -8.92 -10.09 -8.96
C ILE A 105 -10.10 -10.33 -9.89
N ASP A 106 -11.26 -9.71 -9.61
CA ASP A 106 -12.37 -9.65 -10.56
C ASP A 106 -12.08 -8.53 -11.55
N LEU A 107 -11.62 -8.91 -12.74
CA LEU A 107 -11.06 -7.98 -13.72
C LEU A 107 -12.13 -7.56 -14.75
N VAL A 108 -12.07 -6.30 -15.18
CA VAL A 108 -12.84 -5.78 -16.32
C VAL A 108 -11.90 -5.07 -17.30
N PRO A 109 -12.03 -5.33 -18.61
CA PRO A 109 -11.38 -4.52 -19.65
C PRO A 109 -11.82 -3.06 -19.51
N PHE A 110 -10.86 -2.15 -19.40
CA PHE A 110 -11.14 -0.73 -19.16
C PHE A 110 -10.05 0.14 -19.76
N SER A 111 -10.41 0.96 -20.75
CA SER A 111 -9.48 1.86 -21.43
C SER A 111 -9.69 3.30 -20.96
N HIS A 112 -8.66 3.88 -20.36
CA HIS A 112 -8.63 5.29 -19.98
C HIS A 112 -7.19 5.81 -19.90
N SER A 113 -6.92 6.98 -20.46
CA SER A 113 -5.60 7.61 -20.51
C SER A 113 -5.59 8.92 -19.72
N PHE A 114 -4.58 9.13 -18.89
CA PHE A 114 -4.39 10.36 -18.13
C PHE A 114 -2.92 10.81 -18.11
N VAL A 115 -2.68 12.09 -17.84
CA VAL A 115 -1.33 12.68 -17.73
C VAL A 115 -0.98 12.86 -16.24
N PRO A 116 0.09 12.23 -15.72
CA PRO A 116 0.48 12.43 -14.33
C PRO A 116 0.86 13.89 -14.03
N SER A 117 0.34 14.40 -12.90
CA SER A 117 0.21 15.84 -12.61
C SER A 117 1.53 16.60 -12.39
N SER A 118 2.69 15.95 -12.46
CA SER A 118 4.01 16.57 -12.26
C SER A 118 5.13 15.72 -12.88
N SER A 119 6.31 16.31 -13.07
CA SER A 119 7.51 15.58 -13.52
C SER A 119 7.87 14.44 -12.57
N GLN A 120 7.83 14.68 -11.25
CA GLN A 120 8.02 13.63 -10.25
C GLN A 120 6.93 12.54 -10.34
N GLY A 121 5.67 12.93 -10.57
CA GLY A 121 4.56 12.00 -10.82
C GLY A 121 4.86 11.07 -12.00
N ARG A 122 5.11 11.63 -13.19
CA ARG A 122 5.50 10.86 -14.39
C ARG A 122 6.69 9.93 -14.11
N SER A 123 7.67 10.42 -13.36
CA SER A 123 8.86 9.68 -12.95
C SER A 123 8.59 8.51 -11.99
N HIS A 124 7.51 8.57 -11.19
CA HIS A 124 7.03 7.45 -10.37
C HIS A 124 6.28 6.43 -11.23
N TRP A 125 5.29 6.87 -12.02
CA TRP A 125 4.50 6.01 -12.91
C TRP A 125 5.37 5.21 -13.89
N ARG A 126 6.43 5.82 -14.42
CA ARG A 126 7.40 5.15 -15.31
C ARG A 126 8.28 4.10 -14.63
N ARG A 127 8.69 4.30 -13.37
CA ARG A 127 9.76 3.48 -12.75
C ARG A 127 9.28 2.43 -11.75
N LYS A 128 8.07 2.57 -11.21
CA LYS A 128 7.57 1.67 -10.18
C LYS A 128 6.66 0.62 -10.81
N PRO A 129 6.94 -0.69 -10.66
CA PRO A 129 6.02 -1.72 -11.14
C PRO A 129 4.68 -1.69 -10.39
N PHE A 130 4.70 -1.18 -9.15
CA PHE A 130 3.54 -1.11 -8.27
C PHE A 130 3.44 0.27 -7.61
N LEU A 131 2.23 0.85 -7.63
CA LEU A 131 1.92 2.13 -7.04
C LEU A 131 0.81 2.00 -6.00
N CYS A 132 1.16 2.27 -4.76
CA CYS A 132 0.22 2.58 -3.68
C CYS A 132 -0.08 4.08 -3.75
N LEU A 133 -1.22 4.45 -4.34
CA LEU A 133 -1.62 5.86 -4.46
C LEU A 133 -2.07 6.40 -3.10
N ASP A 134 -1.60 7.60 -2.75
CA ASP A 134 -2.19 8.36 -1.66
C ASP A 134 -3.61 8.81 -2.02
N LYS A 135 -4.44 9.09 -1.01
CA LYS A 135 -5.85 9.47 -1.21
C LYS A 135 -6.01 10.72 -2.08
N ASP A 136 -5.11 11.68 -2.00
CA ASP A 136 -5.21 12.96 -2.70
C ASP A 136 -4.78 12.80 -4.16
N LYS A 137 -3.84 11.90 -4.46
CA LYS A 137 -3.49 11.47 -5.83
C LYS A 137 -4.55 10.59 -6.47
N ALA A 138 -5.16 9.69 -5.71
CA ALA A 138 -6.28 8.90 -6.21
C ALA A 138 -7.45 9.79 -6.63
N LEU A 139 -7.79 10.81 -5.82
CA LEU A 139 -8.79 11.83 -6.16
C LEU A 139 -8.34 12.74 -7.34
N LEU A 140 -7.07 13.17 -7.37
CA LEU A 140 -6.53 14.01 -8.44
C LEU A 140 -6.57 13.35 -9.83
N TYR A 141 -6.46 12.02 -9.88
CA TYR A 141 -6.57 11.23 -11.11
C TYR A 141 -7.97 10.62 -11.31
N ASP A 142 -8.96 11.06 -10.52
CA ASP A 142 -10.37 10.62 -10.56
C ASP A 142 -10.60 9.09 -10.43
N MET A 143 -9.60 8.38 -9.88
CA MET A 143 -9.55 6.92 -9.82
C MET A 143 -10.79 6.25 -9.19
N PRO A 144 -11.43 6.80 -8.13
CA PRO A 144 -12.66 6.22 -7.58
C PRO A 144 -13.83 6.24 -8.58
N ASN A 145 -13.98 7.31 -9.37
CA ASN A 145 -15.04 7.42 -10.37
C ASN A 145 -14.74 6.55 -11.60
N LEU A 146 -13.48 6.48 -12.02
CA LEU A 146 -13.03 5.56 -13.07
C LEU A 146 -13.31 4.10 -12.68
N LEU A 147 -13.00 3.70 -11.44
CA LEU A 147 -13.23 2.35 -10.94
C LEU A 147 -14.72 2.04 -10.79
N ALA A 148 -15.51 2.98 -10.27
CA ALA A 148 -16.97 2.88 -10.20
C ALA A 148 -17.61 2.73 -11.59
N THR A 149 -17.06 3.41 -12.59
CA THR A 149 -17.50 3.33 -13.99
C THR A 149 -17.16 1.96 -14.59
N ALA A 150 -15.91 1.52 -14.44
CA ALA A 150 -15.41 0.24 -14.95
C ALA A 150 -16.18 -0.96 -14.38
N LEU A 151 -16.40 -0.98 -13.06
CA LEU A 151 -17.09 -2.06 -12.36
C LEU A 151 -18.63 -1.90 -12.33
N HIS A 152 -19.18 -0.88 -13.00
CA HIS A 152 -20.60 -0.52 -12.97
C HIS A 152 -21.20 -0.42 -11.55
N ARG A 153 -20.39 0.04 -10.58
CA ARG A 153 -20.67 0.07 -9.15
C ARG A 153 -20.55 1.49 -8.60
N PRO A 154 -21.61 2.31 -8.66
CA PRO A 154 -21.56 3.72 -8.28
C PRO A 154 -21.30 3.96 -6.79
N ASP A 155 -21.48 2.95 -5.93
CA ASP A 155 -21.13 3.05 -4.50
C ASP A 155 -19.63 3.30 -4.31
N ILE A 156 -18.78 2.72 -5.17
CA ILE A 156 -17.30 2.79 -5.11
C ILE A 156 -16.81 4.24 -5.09
N ALA A 157 -17.39 5.11 -5.92
CA ALA A 157 -17.02 6.52 -6.01
C ALA A 157 -17.19 7.29 -4.69
N THR A 158 -18.07 6.80 -3.81
CA THR A 158 -18.39 7.41 -2.50
C THR A 158 -17.74 6.69 -1.31
N ARG A 159 -17.00 5.59 -1.54
CA ARG A 159 -16.32 4.86 -0.47
C ARG A 159 -15.19 5.71 0.13
N PRO A 160 -15.02 5.74 1.47
CA PRO A 160 -13.88 6.40 2.09
C PRO A 160 -12.56 5.82 1.57
N LEU A 161 -11.66 6.66 1.06
CA LEU A 161 -10.33 6.22 0.65
C LEU A 161 -9.41 6.09 1.86
N GLN A 162 -8.82 4.91 2.04
CA GLN A 162 -7.71 4.70 2.95
C GLN A 162 -6.39 5.10 2.27
N ASP A 163 -5.60 5.91 2.97
CA ASP A 163 -4.28 6.35 2.51
C ASP A 163 -3.27 5.19 2.49
N CYS A 164 -2.65 4.96 1.33
CA CYS A 164 -1.76 3.83 1.10
C CYS A 164 -0.28 4.16 1.40
N VAL A 165 0.08 5.43 1.58
CA VAL A 165 1.50 5.85 1.81
C VAL A 165 2.05 5.24 3.10
N LYS A 166 1.21 5.13 4.13
CA LYS A 166 1.54 4.51 5.42
C LYS A 166 1.82 3.00 5.34
N GLU A 167 1.56 2.36 4.19
CA GLU A 167 1.84 0.94 3.97
C GLU A 167 3.00 0.70 2.97
N VAL A 168 3.47 1.70 2.22
CA VAL A 168 4.68 1.57 1.39
C VAL A 168 5.93 1.45 2.25
N PHE A 169 5.91 2.09 3.42
CA PHE A 169 6.89 1.92 4.47
C PHE A 169 6.15 1.74 5.79
N ARG A 170 5.98 0.48 6.19
CA ARG A 170 5.56 0.17 7.56
C ARG A 170 6.78 0.22 8.48
N PRO A 171 6.83 1.10 9.49
CA PRO A 171 7.96 1.13 10.42
C PRO A 171 8.02 -0.13 11.30
N ASP A 172 6.94 -0.92 11.39
CA ASP A 172 6.93 -2.22 12.07
C ASP A 172 7.85 -3.27 11.44
N LEU A 173 8.08 -3.19 10.12
CA LEU A 173 8.82 -4.13 9.28
C LEU A 173 8.19 -5.54 9.13
N GLU A 174 6.90 -5.68 9.45
CA GLU A 174 6.14 -6.94 9.34
C GLU A 174 6.14 -7.53 7.93
N LEU A 175 6.10 -6.64 6.92
CA LEU A 175 6.09 -7.02 5.50
C LEU A 175 7.43 -6.68 4.84
N PRO A 176 7.85 -7.43 3.79
CA PRO A 176 8.97 -7.05 2.95
C PRO A 176 8.64 -5.78 2.14
N THR A 177 9.67 -5.01 1.80
CA THR A 177 9.53 -3.74 1.07
C THR A 177 9.06 -4.00 -0.37
N LEU A 178 7.99 -3.31 -0.79
CA LEU A 178 7.37 -3.49 -2.11
C LEU A 178 8.26 -3.04 -3.28
N SER A 179 9.24 -2.19 -3.03
CA SER A 179 10.22 -1.73 -4.02
C SER A 179 11.54 -1.44 -3.30
N PRO A 180 12.35 -2.48 -3.00
CA PRO A 180 13.61 -2.32 -2.30
C PRO A 180 14.57 -1.44 -3.10
N VAL A 181 15.38 -0.66 -2.40
CA VAL A 181 16.35 0.27 -3.02
C VAL A 181 17.76 -0.21 -2.71
N ASN A 182 18.42 -0.77 -3.72
CA ASN A 182 19.86 -1.05 -3.66
C ASN A 182 20.63 0.26 -3.37
N GLY A 183 21.55 0.21 -2.42
CA GLY A 183 22.35 1.38 -2.03
C GLY A 183 23.23 1.06 -0.84
N TYR A 184 23.47 2.07 0.00
CA TYR A 184 24.26 1.96 1.21
C TYR A 184 23.53 2.55 2.40
N VAL A 185 23.72 1.96 3.58
CA VAL A 185 23.53 2.67 4.85
C VAL A 185 24.89 3.14 5.34
N TYR A 186 24.99 4.40 5.72
CA TYR A 186 26.23 5.03 6.17
C TYR A 186 26.15 5.42 7.64
N LEU A 187 27.34 5.53 8.24
CA LEU A 187 27.58 6.23 9.50
C LEU A 187 28.47 7.43 9.21
N PHE A 188 27.95 8.65 9.38
CA PHE A 188 28.77 9.86 9.36
C PHE A 188 29.05 10.33 10.78
N ALA A 189 30.25 10.78 11.07
CA ALA A 189 30.55 11.54 12.29
C ALA A 189 30.37 13.03 12.01
N GLY A 190 29.69 13.71 12.93
CA GLY A 190 29.79 15.16 13.13
C GLY A 190 30.54 15.46 14.44
N PRO A 191 30.55 16.72 14.90
CA PRO A 191 31.38 17.16 16.03
C PRO A 191 31.15 16.35 17.32
N ASP A 192 29.89 16.18 17.74
CA ASP A 192 29.52 15.55 19.01
C ASP A 192 28.49 14.40 18.85
N SER A 193 28.26 13.93 17.61
CA SER A 193 27.24 12.91 17.34
C SER A 193 27.43 12.23 15.98
N TYR A 194 26.81 11.08 15.80
CA TYR A 194 26.82 10.30 14.57
C TYR A 194 25.48 10.35 13.86
N LYS A 195 25.50 10.36 12.53
CA LYS A 195 24.32 10.27 11.68
C LYS A 195 24.26 8.88 11.03
N ILE A 196 23.15 8.17 11.25
CA ILE A 196 22.81 6.96 10.49
C ILE A 196 21.81 7.35 9.40
N GLY A 197 22.15 7.09 8.14
CA GLY A 197 21.22 7.32 7.04
C GLY A 197 21.52 6.49 5.79
N MET A 198 20.65 6.55 4.78
CA MET A 198 20.86 5.82 3.51
C MET A 198 21.10 6.74 2.29
N SER A 199 21.82 6.21 1.29
CA SER A 199 22.02 6.83 -0.02
C SER A 199 22.49 5.79 -1.05
N VAL A 200 22.18 6.02 -2.34
CA VAL A 200 22.83 5.32 -3.46
C VAL A 200 24.28 5.79 -3.70
N ASP A 201 24.60 6.99 -3.19
CA ASP A 201 25.90 7.66 -3.29
C ASP A 201 26.18 8.38 -1.95
N PRO A 202 26.87 7.72 -1.01
CA PRO A 202 27.19 8.31 0.30
C PRO A 202 28.17 9.48 0.20
N ALA A 203 29.10 9.49 -0.76
CA ALA A 203 30.09 10.55 -0.89
C ALA A 203 29.45 11.89 -1.29
N ARG A 204 28.55 11.88 -2.27
CA ARG A 204 27.74 13.06 -2.61
C ARG A 204 26.80 13.45 -1.47
N ARG A 205 26.24 12.46 -0.77
CA ARG A 205 25.34 12.72 0.38
C ARG A 205 26.07 13.35 1.56
N LEU A 206 27.33 13.00 1.81
CA LEU A 206 28.18 13.64 2.82
C LEU A 206 28.25 15.14 2.58
N ILE A 207 28.64 15.55 1.36
CA ILE A 207 28.75 16.97 0.96
C ILE A 207 27.41 17.71 1.12
N GLU A 208 26.28 17.09 0.76
CA GLU A 208 24.95 17.67 0.95
C GLU A 208 24.62 17.88 2.44
N VAL A 209 24.88 16.88 3.30
CA VAL A 209 24.53 16.93 4.72
C VAL A 209 25.46 17.88 5.48
N SER A 210 26.78 17.89 5.20
CA SER A 210 27.72 18.85 5.80
C SER A 210 27.28 20.30 5.56
N ARG A 211 26.84 20.61 4.33
CA ARG A 211 26.27 21.93 3.96
C ARG A 211 24.95 22.23 4.68
N GLN A 212 24.10 21.23 4.91
CA GLN A 212 22.82 21.40 5.61
C GLN A 212 22.99 21.63 7.12
N VAL A 213 24.02 21.02 7.73
CA VAL A 213 24.34 21.16 9.16
C VAL A 213 25.20 22.41 9.42
N GLY A 214 26.00 22.84 8.42
CA GLY A 214 26.98 23.92 8.60
C GLY A 214 28.25 23.47 9.30
N ALA A 215 28.58 22.17 9.23
CA ALA A 215 29.77 21.57 9.84
C ALA A 215 30.35 20.52 8.90
N ASP A 216 31.67 20.33 8.94
CA ASP A 216 32.31 19.22 8.25
C ASP A 216 31.96 17.89 8.91
N LEU A 217 31.73 16.87 8.08
CA LEU A 217 31.35 15.53 8.50
C LEU A 217 32.31 14.54 7.87
N GLU A 218 32.62 13.48 8.60
CA GLU A 218 33.47 12.38 8.14
C GLU A 218 32.65 11.12 7.89
N ILE A 219 32.96 10.37 6.85
CA ILE A 219 32.37 9.04 6.64
C ILE A 219 33.13 8.01 7.48
N ILE A 220 32.48 7.51 8.53
CA ILE A 220 33.07 6.49 9.42
C ILE A 220 32.97 5.12 8.79
N HIS A 221 31.83 4.81 8.17
CA HIS A 221 31.61 3.59 7.41
C HIS A 221 30.44 3.70 6.44
N GLN A 222 30.40 2.82 5.43
CA GLN A 222 29.24 2.59 4.56
C GLN A 222 29.07 1.10 4.26
N VAL A 223 27.86 0.61 4.46
CA VAL A 223 27.51 -0.80 4.33
C VAL A 223 26.59 -0.98 3.11
N PRO A 224 26.98 -1.75 2.08
CA PRO A 224 26.11 -2.04 0.94
C PRO A 224 24.87 -2.82 1.38
N SER A 225 23.74 -2.52 0.77
CA SER A 225 22.45 -3.10 1.12
C SER A 225 21.56 -3.31 -0.11
N ASN A 226 20.88 -4.46 -0.16
CA ASN A 226 19.87 -4.74 -1.20
C ASN A 226 18.56 -3.94 -0.98
N ASP A 227 18.28 -3.59 0.28
CA ASP A 227 17.19 -2.69 0.66
C ASP A 227 17.65 -1.67 1.71
N ALA A 228 18.28 -0.59 1.23
CA ALA A 228 18.91 0.41 2.09
C ALA A 228 17.90 1.15 3.00
N LEU A 229 16.63 1.27 2.58
CA LEU A 229 15.55 1.86 3.39
C LEU A 229 15.21 0.97 4.59
N ARG A 230 15.05 -0.34 4.39
CA ARG A 230 14.78 -1.30 5.47
C ARG A 230 15.97 -1.41 6.42
N SER A 231 17.19 -1.44 5.88
CA SER A 231 18.44 -1.46 6.65
C SER A 231 18.62 -0.22 7.54
N GLU A 232 18.39 0.98 7.02
CA GLU A 232 18.44 2.24 7.78
C GLU A 232 17.49 2.19 8.99
N VAL A 233 16.27 1.71 8.77
CA VAL A 233 15.21 1.68 9.77
C VAL A 233 15.48 0.63 10.85
N LEU A 234 16.05 -0.52 10.48
CA LEU A 234 16.55 -1.52 11.45
C LEU A 234 17.67 -0.95 12.31
N LEU A 235 18.61 -0.20 11.74
CA LEU A 235 19.71 0.41 12.49
C LEU A 235 19.22 1.57 13.38
N HIS A 236 18.27 2.38 12.91
CA HIS A 236 17.59 3.39 13.73
C HIS A 236 16.82 2.79 14.91
N ARG A 237 16.29 1.58 14.76
CA ARG A 237 15.64 0.80 15.84
C ARG A 237 16.66 0.21 16.79
N LYS A 238 17.73 -0.39 16.26
CA LYS A 238 18.83 -0.99 17.03
C LYS A 238 19.49 0.03 17.97
N TYR A 239 19.78 1.22 17.46
CA TYR A 239 20.42 2.30 18.23
C TYR A 239 19.40 3.33 18.77
N ALA A 240 18.13 2.95 18.93
CA ALA A 240 17.07 3.87 19.34
C ALA A 240 17.32 4.50 20.73
N HIS A 241 18.00 3.79 21.65
CA HIS A 241 18.40 4.29 22.97
C HIS A 241 19.44 5.42 22.90
N ALA A 242 20.26 5.45 21.86
CA ALA A 242 21.27 6.48 21.63
C ALA A 242 20.74 7.67 20.81
N ARG A 243 19.47 7.66 20.37
CA ARG A 243 18.90 8.63 19.44
C ARG A 243 18.74 10.01 20.07
N LEU A 244 19.39 11.02 19.49
CA LEU A 244 19.32 12.42 19.94
C LEU A 244 18.14 13.16 19.30
N ARG A 245 18.19 13.37 17.98
CA ARG A 245 17.14 14.09 17.21
C ARG A 245 17.16 13.66 15.75
N GLY A 246 16.01 13.27 15.23
CA GLY A 246 15.89 12.86 13.82
C GLY A 246 16.76 11.65 13.51
N GLU A 247 17.80 11.84 12.73
CA GLU A 247 18.73 10.79 12.25
C GLU A 247 20.10 10.84 12.97
N TRP A 248 20.21 11.59 14.08
CA TRP A 248 21.43 11.76 14.86
C TRP A 248 21.40 10.96 16.17
N PHE A 249 22.55 10.39 16.54
CA PHE A 249 22.74 9.43 17.62
C PHE A 249 24.03 9.72 18.41
N ASN A 250 24.01 9.51 19.72
CA ASN A 250 25.16 9.56 20.62
C ASN A 250 25.68 8.13 20.86
N LEU A 251 26.30 7.53 19.84
CA LEU A 251 26.82 6.17 19.91
C LEU A 251 28.09 6.11 20.78
N THR A 252 28.21 5.01 21.52
CA THR A 252 29.46 4.64 22.20
C THR A 252 30.52 4.17 21.20
N GLN A 253 31.79 4.14 21.60
CA GLN A 253 32.87 3.64 20.74
C GLN A 253 32.65 2.17 20.32
N ASP A 254 32.14 1.34 21.22
CA ASP A 254 31.83 -0.07 20.95
C ASP A 254 30.73 -0.21 19.89
N GLU A 255 29.68 0.62 19.92
CA GLU A 255 28.62 0.63 18.90
C GLU A 255 29.10 1.18 17.54
N VAL A 256 30.02 2.15 17.55
CA VAL A 256 30.66 2.65 16.31
C VAL A 256 31.52 1.56 15.68
N GLU A 257 32.26 0.81 16.49
CA GLU A 257 33.09 -0.30 16.00
C GLU A 257 32.24 -1.49 15.53
N GLU A 258 31.14 -1.80 16.24
CA GLU A 258 30.13 -2.76 15.79
C GLU A 258 29.54 -2.36 14.42
N PHE A 259 29.28 -1.06 14.19
CA PHE A 259 28.85 -0.56 12.89
C PHE A 259 29.92 -0.76 11.81
N ARG A 260 31.21 -0.45 12.10
CA ARG A 260 32.32 -0.65 11.14
C ARG A 260 32.52 -2.10 10.71
N GLN A 261 32.19 -3.06 11.57
CA GLN A 261 32.32 -4.49 11.27
C GLN A 261 31.23 -5.01 10.32
N MET A 262 30.17 -4.23 10.04
CA MET A 262 29.12 -4.61 9.11
C MET A 262 29.61 -4.57 7.65
N THR A 263 29.56 -5.70 6.95
CA THR A 263 30.09 -5.82 5.57
C THR A 263 29.00 -5.76 4.49
N THR A 264 27.78 -6.22 4.76
CA THR A 264 26.61 -6.16 3.86
C THR A 264 25.32 -6.32 4.67
N LEU A 265 24.23 -5.67 4.27
CA LEU A 265 22.90 -5.80 4.87
C LEU A 265 21.88 -6.30 3.84
N ASN A 266 21.44 -7.55 3.98
CA ASN A 266 20.49 -8.19 3.06
C ASN A 266 19.16 -8.51 3.76
N HIS A 267 18.06 -8.32 3.02
CA HIS A 267 16.68 -8.66 3.39
C HIS A 267 15.98 -9.45 2.28
#